data_AF-A0A834DNV8-F1
#
_entry.id   AF-A0A834DNV8-F1
#
_cell.length_a   1.000
_cell.length_b   1.000
_cell.length_c   1.000
_cell.angle_alpha   90.00
_cell.angle_beta   90.00
_cell.angle_gamma   90.00
#
_symmetry.space_group_name_H-M   'P 1'
#
loop_
_entity.id
_entity.type
_entity.pdbx_description
1 polymer ?
#
loop_
_entity_poly.entity_id
_entity_poly.type
_entity_poly.pdbx_seq_one_letter_code
_entity_poly.pdbx_strand_id
1 'polypeptide(L)'
;MGSNSSRIGDLPGNEHLKKFSGTESLSENDPFWNQLLSFSFPAPTSSADLKLLEEATVSVRRSLVENNPRTGNLGALIKVFLSRTKELKVSAECQNHIFIWQTHNALFIICYLLKVFICEMSEEELLLHFTYEEKSPGSYSSDSEDLLEELVCCLMQLITDIPLFLFSLLSKKHNKVLEQATQSLRGSLSSSDVPLPDYAQDLNVIEEVIRMMLEIINSCLTNSLHHNPNLVYALLYKRDLFEQFRTHPSFQDIMQNIDLVITFFSSRLLQAGAELSVERVLEIIKQGVVALPKDRLKKFPELKFKYVEEEQPEEFFIPYVWSLVYNSAVGLRWNPQDIQLFTVDSD
;
A
#
# COMPACT_ATOMS: atom_id res chain seq x y z
N MET A 1 -6.50 -23.77 0.89
CA MET A 1 -7.85 -23.21 0.66
C MET A 1 -8.36 -22.79 2.04
N GLY A 2 -8.36 -21.49 2.31
CA GLY A 2 -8.23 -20.89 3.64
C GLY A 2 -9.41 -21.08 4.58
N SER A 3 -9.11 -21.43 5.83
CA SER A 3 -10.04 -21.49 6.98
C SER A 3 -10.20 -20.13 7.68
N ASN A 4 -9.92 -19.02 7.00
CA ASN A 4 -9.78 -17.71 7.63
C ASN A 4 -10.92 -16.80 7.23
N SER A 5 -11.53 -16.14 8.22
CA SER A 5 -12.68 -15.25 8.09
C SER A 5 -12.66 -14.45 6.79
N SER A 6 -13.71 -14.63 5.99
CA SER A 6 -13.89 -13.93 4.72
C SER A 6 -14.82 -12.71 4.87
N ARG A 7 -15.40 -12.51 6.05
CA ARG A 7 -16.38 -11.46 6.35
C ARG A 7 -16.11 -10.80 7.70
N ILE A 8 -16.41 -9.51 7.80
CA ILE A 8 -16.29 -8.71 9.04
C ILE A 8 -17.10 -9.33 10.18
N GLY A 9 -18.29 -9.87 9.88
CA GLY A 9 -19.18 -10.47 10.88
C GLY A 9 -18.60 -11.71 11.58
N ASP A 10 -17.57 -12.35 11.01
CA ASP A 10 -16.94 -13.54 11.59
C ASP A 10 -15.82 -13.19 12.58
N LEU A 11 -15.37 -11.92 12.61
CA LEU A 11 -14.23 -11.48 13.42
C LEU A 11 -14.44 -11.63 14.94
N PRO A 12 -15.62 -11.32 15.53
CA PRO A 12 -15.82 -11.49 16.98
C PRO A 12 -15.62 -12.94 17.45
N GLY A 13 -15.92 -13.91 16.60
CA GLY A 13 -15.83 -15.34 16.88
C GLY A 13 -14.53 -16.00 16.42
N ASN A 14 -13.60 -15.25 15.82
CA ASN A 14 -12.41 -15.82 15.20
C ASN A 14 -11.40 -16.32 16.26
N GLU A 15 -11.15 -17.62 16.27
CA GLU A 15 -10.26 -18.27 17.24
C GLU A 15 -8.79 -17.84 17.08
N HIS A 16 -8.34 -17.50 15.86
CA HIS A 16 -6.99 -16.99 15.66
C HIS A 16 -6.81 -15.60 16.26
N LEU A 17 -7.82 -14.72 16.12
CA LEU A 17 -7.81 -13.40 16.76
C LEU A 17 -7.86 -13.51 18.28
N LYS A 18 -8.67 -14.42 18.83
CA LYS A 18 -8.70 -14.69 20.28
C LYS A 18 -7.38 -15.21 20.81
N LYS A 19 -6.72 -16.12 20.08
CA LYS A 19 -5.38 -16.61 20.43
C LYS A 19 -4.36 -15.48 20.41
N PHE A 20 -4.39 -14.63 19.38
CA PHE A 20 -3.52 -13.46 19.28
C PHE A 20 -3.70 -12.47 20.43
N SER A 21 -4.95 -12.17 20.82
CA SER A 21 -5.28 -11.28 21.95
C SER A 21 -5.27 -11.96 23.31
N GLY A 22 -4.89 -13.24 23.38
CA GLY A 22 -4.98 -14.08 24.57
C GLY A 22 -3.88 -13.80 25.59
N THR A 23 -3.81 -14.65 26.61
CA THR A 23 -2.86 -14.55 27.73
C THR A 23 -1.54 -15.28 27.50
N GLU A 24 -1.42 -16.02 26.38
CA GLU A 24 -0.23 -16.78 26.03
C GLU A 24 0.67 -15.96 25.10
N SER A 25 1.97 -16.00 25.37
CA SER A 25 2.99 -15.41 24.52
C SER A 25 3.21 -16.25 23.26
N LEU A 26 3.26 -15.59 22.10
CA LEU A 26 3.50 -16.21 20.81
C LEU A 26 4.91 -15.88 20.32
N SER A 27 5.68 -16.90 19.94
CA SER A 27 6.98 -16.71 19.30
C SER A 27 6.83 -16.19 17.88
N GLU A 28 7.74 -15.33 17.39
CA GLU A 28 7.77 -14.93 15.97
C GLU A 28 7.94 -16.13 15.01
N ASN A 29 8.44 -17.27 15.48
CA ASN A 29 8.65 -18.48 14.68
C ASN A 29 7.45 -19.44 14.69
N ASP A 30 6.36 -19.11 15.39
CA ASP A 30 5.18 -19.98 15.50
C ASP A 30 4.45 -20.12 14.14
N PRO A 31 4.17 -21.35 13.64
CA PRO A 31 3.36 -21.56 12.43
C PRO A 31 1.96 -20.91 12.48
N PHE A 32 1.47 -20.57 13.66
CA PHE A 32 0.26 -19.78 13.89
C PHE A 32 0.16 -18.56 12.97
N TRP A 33 1.26 -17.84 12.74
CA TRP A 33 1.25 -16.64 11.90
C TRP A 33 0.81 -16.93 10.46
N ASN A 34 1.14 -18.10 9.92
CA ASN A 34 0.69 -18.48 8.57
C ASN A 34 -0.82 -18.67 8.51
N GLN A 35 -1.45 -19.11 9.60
CA GLN A 35 -2.90 -19.24 9.68
C GLN A 35 -3.53 -17.86 9.87
N LEU A 36 -3.10 -17.10 10.88
CA LEU A 36 -3.64 -15.78 11.17
C LEU A 36 -3.55 -14.84 9.95
N LEU A 37 -2.40 -14.80 9.27
CA LEU A 37 -2.13 -13.87 8.17
C LEU A 37 -2.69 -14.30 6.81
N SER A 38 -3.39 -15.43 6.70
CA SER A 38 -3.95 -15.89 5.41
C SER A 38 -5.45 -15.56 5.27
N PHE A 39 -5.92 -14.46 5.87
CA PHE A 39 -7.31 -14.01 5.73
C PHE A 39 -7.53 -13.26 4.40
N SER A 40 -8.72 -13.41 3.81
CA SER A 40 -9.07 -12.81 2.50
C SER A 40 -9.99 -11.59 2.61
N PHE A 41 -10.25 -11.11 3.83
CA PHE A 41 -11.03 -9.91 4.07
C PHE A 41 -10.38 -8.67 3.41
N PRO A 42 -11.11 -7.89 2.58
CA PRO A 42 -10.57 -6.67 1.96
C PRO A 42 -10.36 -5.56 2.99
N ALA A 43 -9.26 -4.82 2.87
CA ALA A 43 -9.01 -3.66 3.72
C ALA A 43 -10.14 -2.61 3.57
N PRO A 44 -10.60 -1.97 4.66
CA PRO A 44 -11.59 -0.91 4.60
C PRO A 44 -11.15 0.23 3.67
N THR A 45 -11.99 0.59 2.69
CA THR A 45 -11.72 1.69 1.76
C THR A 45 -12.54 2.94 2.07
N SER A 46 -13.51 2.84 2.99
CA SER A 46 -14.34 3.96 3.45
C SER A 46 -14.31 4.12 4.97
N SER A 47 -14.68 5.31 5.46
CA SER A 47 -14.85 5.53 6.90
C SER A 47 -15.98 4.68 7.49
N ALA A 48 -16.98 4.28 6.71
CA ALA A 48 -18.07 3.41 7.17
C ALA A 48 -17.56 1.98 7.39
N ASP A 49 -16.81 1.44 6.43
CA ASP A 49 -16.22 0.10 6.54
C ASP A 49 -15.26 0.00 7.73
N LEU A 50 -14.51 1.09 7.97
CA LEU A 50 -13.58 1.16 9.09
C LEU A 50 -14.31 1.13 10.43
N LYS A 51 -15.46 1.80 10.55
CA LYS A 51 -16.30 1.74 11.76
C LYS A 51 -16.86 0.34 11.99
N LEU A 52 -17.33 -0.34 10.94
CA LEU A 52 -17.81 -1.73 11.05
C LEU A 52 -16.72 -2.68 11.52
N LEU A 53 -15.49 -2.51 11.03
CA LEU A 53 -14.34 -3.27 11.50
C LEU A 53 -14.02 -2.97 12.98
N GLU A 54 -14.06 -1.70 13.36
CA GLU A 54 -13.81 -1.26 14.74
C GLU A 54 -14.81 -1.85 15.73
N GLU A 55 -16.09 -1.88 15.34
CA GLU A 55 -17.20 -2.48 16.08
C GLU A 55 -17.05 -4.01 16.19
N ALA A 56 -16.73 -4.67 15.07
CA ALA A 56 -16.60 -6.13 15.03
C ALA A 56 -15.39 -6.67 15.81
N THR A 57 -14.40 -5.82 16.11
CA THR A 57 -13.15 -6.23 16.77
C THR A 57 -12.99 -5.68 18.19
N VAL A 58 -13.98 -4.97 18.74
CA VAL A 58 -13.91 -4.36 20.09
C VAL A 58 -13.42 -5.34 21.16
N SER A 59 -13.95 -6.57 21.19
CA SER A 59 -13.58 -7.57 22.20
C SER A 59 -12.12 -8.00 22.09
N VAL A 60 -11.67 -8.29 20.86
CA VAL A 60 -10.29 -8.68 20.54
C VAL A 60 -9.32 -7.55 20.89
N ARG A 61 -9.66 -6.31 20.53
CA ARG A 61 -8.84 -5.11 20.81
C ARG A 61 -8.65 -4.90 22.30
N ARG A 62 -9.74 -4.93 23.08
CA ARG A 62 -9.67 -4.77 24.54
C ARG A 62 -8.80 -5.85 25.19
N SER A 63 -9.02 -7.11 24.82
CA SER A 63 -8.21 -8.23 25.32
C SER A 63 -6.73 -8.06 24.98
N LEU A 64 -6.41 -7.57 23.77
CA LEU A 64 -5.03 -7.34 23.36
C LEU A 64 -4.39 -6.19 24.15
N VAL A 65 -5.09 -5.08 24.35
CA VAL A 65 -4.59 -3.95 25.16
C VAL A 65 -4.23 -4.42 26.57
N GLU A 66 -5.09 -5.23 27.18
CA GLU A 66 -4.89 -5.74 28.54
C GLU A 66 -3.72 -6.74 28.64
N ASN A 67 -3.55 -7.62 27.64
CA ASN A 67 -2.61 -8.74 27.73
C ASN A 67 -1.24 -8.46 27.08
N ASN A 68 -1.18 -7.64 26.04
CA ASN A 68 0.03 -7.44 25.23
C ASN A 68 1.27 -6.98 26.03
N PRO A 69 1.18 -6.10 27.04
CA PRO A 69 2.34 -5.73 27.84
C PRO A 69 3.02 -6.90 28.56
N ARG A 70 2.32 -8.05 28.68
CA ARG A 70 2.85 -9.30 29.27
C ARG A 70 3.15 -10.36 28.22
N THR A 71 2.34 -10.45 27.16
CA THR A 71 2.49 -11.52 26.16
C THR A 71 3.49 -11.17 25.06
N GLY A 72 3.67 -9.88 24.76
CA GLY A 72 4.54 -9.42 23.66
C GLY A 72 4.03 -9.80 22.26
N ASN A 73 2.75 -10.17 22.11
CA ASN A 73 2.22 -10.70 20.86
C ASN A 73 2.24 -9.69 19.69
N LEU A 74 2.06 -8.39 19.97
CA LEU A 74 2.26 -7.33 18.99
C LEU A 74 3.73 -7.27 18.56
N GLY A 75 4.66 -7.37 19.50
CA GLY A 75 6.09 -7.39 19.22
C GLY A 75 6.46 -8.58 18.32
N ALA A 76 5.94 -9.76 18.61
CA ALA A 76 6.11 -10.94 17.77
C ALA A 76 5.53 -10.76 16.35
N LEU A 77 4.34 -10.17 16.22
CA LEU A 77 3.75 -9.83 14.93
C LEU A 77 4.61 -8.84 14.13
N ILE A 78 5.17 -7.82 14.80
CA ILE A 78 6.08 -6.85 14.17
C ILE A 78 7.34 -7.57 13.69
N LYS A 79 7.96 -8.43 14.49
CA LYS A 79 9.14 -9.22 14.08
C LYS A 79 8.83 -10.13 12.88
N VAL A 80 7.65 -10.76 12.84
CA VAL A 80 7.18 -11.53 11.67
C VAL A 80 7.07 -10.63 10.44
N PHE A 81 6.48 -9.45 10.58
CA PHE A 81 6.35 -8.47 9.49
C PHE A 81 7.73 -7.99 8.98
N LEU A 82 8.65 -7.66 9.88
CA LEU A 82 10.02 -7.23 9.56
C LEU A 82 10.78 -8.34 8.83
N SER A 83 10.71 -9.57 9.33
CA SER A 83 11.29 -10.75 8.68
C SER A 83 10.74 -10.92 7.26
N ARG A 84 9.41 -10.86 7.12
CA ARG A 84 8.78 -11.03 5.81
C ARG A 84 9.13 -9.92 4.83
N THR A 85 9.25 -8.69 5.29
CA THR A 85 9.61 -7.56 4.43
C THR A 85 10.99 -7.73 3.78
N LYS A 86 11.94 -8.39 4.46
CA LYS A 86 13.27 -8.70 3.90
C LYS A 86 13.20 -9.57 2.64
N GLU A 87 12.18 -10.42 2.52
CA GLU A 87 11.99 -11.33 1.38
C GLU A 87 10.98 -10.80 0.35
N LEU A 88 10.42 -9.60 0.54
CA LEU A 88 9.34 -9.06 -0.31
C LEU A 88 9.77 -8.91 -1.77
N LYS A 89 11.00 -8.40 -2.01
CA LYS A 89 11.55 -8.22 -3.36
C LYS A 89 11.72 -9.55 -4.09
N VAL A 90 12.31 -10.54 -3.41
CA VAL A 90 12.50 -11.90 -3.94
C VAL A 90 11.15 -12.58 -4.21
N SER A 91 10.21 -12.45 -3.27
CA SER A 91 8.86 -13.01 -3.42
C SER A 91 8.08 -12.41 -4.60
N ALA A 92 8.26 -11.11 -4.87
CA ALA A 92 7.67 -10.46 -6.03
C ALA A 92 8.24 -10.98 -7.35
N GLU A 93 9.55 -11.21 -7.42
CA GLU A 93 10.22 -11.77 -8.60
C GLU A 93 9.81 -13.22 -8.86
N CYS A 94 9.65 -14.01 -7.79
CA CYS A 94 9.20 -15.41 -7.87
C CYS A 94 7.67 -15.57 -8.00
N GLN A 95 6.90 -14.49 -8.09
CA GLN A 95 5.42 -14.52 -8.13
C GLN A 95 4.79 -15.28 -6.95
N ASN A 96 5.43 -15.22 -5.77
CA ASN A 96 4.91 -15.85 -4.56
C ASN A 96 3.81 -14.98 -3.95
N HIS A 97 2.60 -15.09 -4.51
CA HIS A 97 1.44 -14.30 -4.10
C HIS A 97 1.05 -14.51 -2.64
N ILE A 98 1.25 -15.72 -2.09
CA ILE A 98 0.91 -16.03 -0.70
C ILE A 98 1.77 -15.20 0.25
N PHE A 99 3.06 -15.09 -0.05
CA PHE A 99 3.98 -14.36 0.81
C PHE A 99 3.69 -12.85 0.80
N ILE A 100 3.48 -12.27 -0.38
CA ILE A 100 3.10 -10.85 -0.53
C ILE A 100 1.80 -10.57 0.23
N TRP A 101 0.81 -11.46 0.07
CA TRP A 101 -0.48 -11.34 0.73
C TRP A 101 -0.38 -11.42 2.25
N GLN A 102 0.39 -12.36 2.80
CA GLN A 102 0.61 -12.46 4.25
C GLN A 102 1.36 -11.23 4.79
N THR A 103 2.34 -10.69 4.07
CA THR A 103 3.05 -9.47 4.44
C THR A 103 2.11 -8.26 4.46
N HIS A 104 1.24 -8.13 3.46
CA HIS A 104 0.20 -7.10 3.42
C HIS A 104 -0.76 -7.21 4.61
N ASN A 105 -1.24 -8.42 4.90
CA ASN A 105 -2.14 -8.69 6.01
C ASN A 105 -1.50 -8.38 7.38
N ALA A 106 -0.20 -8.67 7.55
CA ALA A 106 0.52 -8.32 8.77
C ALA A 106 0.62 -6.80 8.95
N LEU A 107 0.99 -6.09 7.89
CA LEU A 107 1.03 -4.62 7.89
C LEU A 107 -0.35 -4.03 8.22
N PHE A 108 -1.41 -4.57 7.64
CA PHE A 108 -2.77 -4.13 7.90
C PHE A 108 -3.14 -4.26 9.39
N ILE A 109 -2.88 -5.44 10.01
CA ILE A 109 -3.14 -5.65 11.44
C ILE A 109 -2.30 -4.66 12.27
N ILE A 110 -1.01 -4.51 11.98
CA ILE A 110 -0.13 -3.57 12.70
C ILE A 110 -0.68 -2.14 12.61
N CYS A 111 -0.94 -1.62 11.42
CA CYS A 111 -1.49 -0.28 11.23
C CYS A 111 -2.82 -0.08 11.96
N TYR A 112 -3.69 -1.09 11.92
CA TYR A 112 -4.96 -1.06 12.62
C TYR A 112 -4.78 -0.96 14.14
N LEU A 113 -3.91 -1.79 14.72
CA LEU A 113 -3.64 -1.79 16.16
C LEU A 113 -2.94 -0.51 16.62
N LEU A 114 -1.99 0.01 15.84
CA LEU A 114 -1.33 1.27 16.15
C LEU A 114 -2.33 2.43 16.15
N LYS A 115 -3.23 2.49 15.16
CA LYS A 115 -4.31 3.47 15.16
C LYS A 115 -5.12 3.39 16.46
N VAL A 116 -5.52 2.19 16.86
CA VAL A 116 -6.30 1.96 18.09
C VAL A 116 -5.53 2.45 19.31
N PHE A 117 -4.26 2.03 19.46
CA PHE A 117 -3.48 2.37 20.64
C PHE A 117 -3.25 3.88 20.72
N ILE A 118 -2.84 4.52 19.63
CA ILE A 118 -2.64 5.99 19.59
C ILE A 118 -3.91 6.76 19.96
N CYS A 119 -5.11 6.21 19.65
CA CYS A 119 -6.38 6.84 20.01
C CYS A 119 -6.84 6.54 21.44
N GLU A 120 -6.41 5.44 22.06
CA GLU A 120 -6.95 4.94 23.33
C GLU A 120 -6.00 5.11 24.53
N MET A 121 -4.69 5.29 24.32
CA MET A 121 -3.69 5.38 25.39
C MET A 121 -2.66 6.50 25.18
N SER A 122 -1.90 6.80 26.22
CA SER A 122 -0.80 7.78 26.19
C SER A 122 0.45 7.25 25.47
N GLU A 123 1.38 8.14 25.13
CA GLU A 123 2.66 7.76 24.51
C GLU A 123 3.50 6.84 25.42
N GLU A 124 3.50 7.11 26.73
CA GLU A 124 4.21 6.29 27.71
C GLU A 124 3.63 4.87 27.79
N GLU A 125 2.30 4.75 27.78
CA GLU A 125 1.61 3.46 27.76
C GLU A 125 1.86 2.72 26.44
N LEU A 126 1.80 3.43 25.31
CA LEU A 126 2.08 2.86 23.99
C LEU A 126 3.47 2.22 23.93
N LEU A 127 4.49 2.88 24.47
CA LEU A 127 5.85 2.33 24.48
C LEU A 127 5.93 0.99 25.21
N LEU A 128 5.15 0.79 26.29
CA LEU A 128 5.11 -0.49 27.01
C LEU A 128 4.65 -1.66 26.13
N HIS A 129 3.89 -1.39 25.06
CA HIS A 129 3.46 -2.43 24.11
C HIS A 129 4.57 -2.91 23.17
N PHE A 130 5.71 -2.21 23.11
CA PHE A 130 6.89 -2.56 22.29
C PHE A 130 8.05 -3.10 23.11
N THR A 131 8.10 -2.85 24.41
CA THR A 131 9.29 -3.08 25.25
C THR A 131 9.30 -4.41 26.01
N TYR A 132 8.39 -5.35 25.72
CA TYR A 132 8.35 -6.61 26.45
C TYR A 132 9.52 -7.52 26.05
N GLU A 133 10.44 -7.76 26.99
CA GLU A 133 11.47 -8.79 26.91
C GLU A 133 11.29 -9.78 28.06
N GLU A 134 11.16 -11.07 27.73
CA GLU A 134 11.17 -12.13 28.74
C GLU A 134 12.59 -12.25 29.32
N LYS A 135 12.83 -11.61 30.47
CA LYS A 135 14.13 -11.69 31.15
C LYS A 135 14.35 -13.09 31.71
N SER A 136 15.13 -13.91 31.01
CA SER A 136 15.67 -15.13 31.60
C SER A 136 16.59 -14.76 32.79
N PRO A 137 16.52 -15.46 33.94
CA PRO A 137 17.36 -15.14 35.09
C PRO A 137 18.84 -15.36 34.73
N GLY A 138 19.59 -14.27 34.55
CA GLY A 138 21.04 -14.30 34.27
C GLY A 138 21.48 -13.71 32.93
N SER A 139 20.56 -13.25 32.07
CA SER A 139 20.92 -12.54 30.83
C SER A 139 21.16 -11.06 31.11
N TYR A 140 22.42 -10.61 31.01
CA TYR A 140 22.73 -9.20 30.75
C TYR A 140 22.72 -9.01 29.23
N SER A 141 21.54 -8.83 28.62
CA SER A 141 21.47 -8.39 27.22
C SER A 141 21.74 -6.89 27.18
N SER A 142 22.81 -6.49 26.47
CA SER A 142 23.23 -5.09 26.36
C SER A 142 22.71 -4.38 25.13
N ASP A 143 21.79 -4.96 24.35
CA ASP A 143 21.21 -4.30 23.18
C ASP A 143 19.74 -4.72 23.08
N SER A 144 18.86 -4.01 23.78
CA SER A 144 17.42 -4.07 23.48
C SER A 144 17.23 -3.32 22.16
N GLU A 145 17.16 -4.05 21.04
CA GLU A 145 16.81 -3.45 19.75
C GLU A 145 15.49 -2.68 19.90
N ASP A 146 15.49 -1.39 19.55
CA ASP A 146 14.29 -0.57 19.60
C ASP A 146 13.35 -1.02 18.47
N LEU A 147 12.43 -1.93 18.80
CA LEU A 147 11.49 -2.53 17.86
C LEU A 147 10.59 -1.47 17.19
N LEU A 148 10.31 -0.36 17.89
CA LEU A 148 9.55 0.75 17.32
C LEU A 148 10.41 1.50 16.29
N GLU A 149 11.68 1.78 16.61
CA GLU A 149 12.62 2.37 15.66
C GLU A 149 12.78 1.49 14.41
N GLU A 150 12.95 0.18 14.57
CA GLU A 150 13.04 -0.77 13.44
C GLU A 150 11.78 -0.77 12.59
N LEU A 151 10.60 -0.78 13.22
CA LEU A 151 9.33 -0.71 12.52
C LEU A 151 9.21 0.59 11.72
N VAL A 152 9.53 1.75 12.32
CA VAL A 152 9.48 3.05 11.65
C VAL A 152 10.47 3.08 10.49
N CYS A 153 11.70 2.61 10.68
CA CYS A 153 12.70 2.50 9.63
C CYS A 153 12.21 1.62 8.47
N CYS A 154 11.62 0.47 8.77
CA CYS A 154 11.07 -0.43 7.77
C CYS A 154 9.91 0.21 7.00
N LEU A 155 8.96 0.86 7.67
CA LEU A 155 7.85 1.57 7.02
C LEU A 155 8.36 2.68 6.09
N MET A 156 9.35 3.45 6.54
CA MET A 156 9.98 4.47 5.72
C MET A 156 10.66 3.87 4.48
N GLN A 157 11.39 2.77 4.65
CA GLN A 157 11.99 2.03 3.53
C GLN A 157 10.91 1.52 2.56
N LEU A 158 9.79 0.98 3.04
CA LEU A 158 8.74 0.49 2.17
C LEU A 158 8.09 1.61 1.35
N ILE A 159 7.82 2.75 1.97
CA ILE A 159 7.24 3.93 1.31
C ILE A 159 8.19 4.47 0.22
N THR A 160 9.52 4.38 0.42
CA THR A 160 10.48 4.85 -0.58
C THR A 160 10.82 3.80 -1.64
N ASP A 161 11.02 2.55 -1.24
CA ASP A 161 11.55 1.50 -2.11
C ASP A 161 10.47 0.81 -2.93
N ILE A 162 9.27 0.57 -2.39
CA ILE A 162 8.23 -0.17 -3.11
C ILE A 162 7.80 0.58 -4.37
N PRO A 163 7.49 1.90 -4.35
CA PRO A 163 7.11 2.60 -5.57
C PRO A 163 8.19 2.54 -6.64
N LEU A 164 9.46 2.69 -6.25
CA LEU A 164 10.60 2.65 -7.18
C LEU A 164 10.88 1.23 -7.70
N PHE A 165 10.74 0.22 -6.86
CA PHE A 165 10.88 -1.19 -7.24
C PHE A 165 9.77 -1.60 -8.20
N LEU A 166 8.52 -1.26 -7.87
CA LEU A 166 7.37 -1.57 -8.71
C LEU A 166 7.45 -0.83 -10.04
N PHE A 167 7.88 0.43 -10.03
CA PHE A 167 8.20 1.18 -11.24
C PHE A 167 9.26 0.46 -12.09
N SER A 168 10.35 -0.01 -11.48
CA SER A 168 11.39 -0.80 -12.17
C SER A 168 10.86 -2.12 -12.74
N LEU A 169 10.01 -2.83 -12.02
CA LEU A 169 9.42 -4.09 -12.45
C LEU A 169 8.45 -3.87 -13.64
N LEU A 170 7.59 -2.85 -13.53
CA LEU A 170 6.66 -2.47 -14.60
C LEU A 170 7.39 -1.96 -15.83
N SER A 171 8.48 -1.20 -15.64
CA SER A 171 9.38 -0.78 -16.71
C SER A 171 9.95 -1.97 -17.50
N LYS A 172 10.48 -2.97 -16.79
CA LYS A 172 11.00 -4.19 -17.43
C LYS A 172 9.89 -4.98 -18.13
N LYS A 173 8.70 -5.06 -17.51
CA LYS A 173 7.54 -5.73 -18.11
C LYS A 173 7.07 -5.02 -19.37
N HIS A 174 6.97 -3.69 -19.34
CA HIS A 174 6.64 -2.83 -20.49
C HIS A 174 7.59 -3.08 -21.65
N ASN A 175 8.91 -2.98 -21.42
CA ASN A 175 9.92 -3.24 -22.45
C ASN A 175 9.81 -4.65 -23.05
N LYS A 176 9.58 -5.68 -22.21
CA LYS A 176 9.42 -7.07 -22.67
C LYS A 176 8.17 -7.24 -23.54
N VAL A 177 7.03 -6.67 -23.14
CA VAL A 177 5.77 -6.75 -23.91
C VAL A 177 5.91 -5.96 -25.21
N LEU A 178 6.58 -4.81 -25.20
CA LEU A 178 6.85 -3.99 -26.38
C LEU A 178 7.75 -4.72 -27.40
N GLU A 179 8.79 -5.40 -26.93
CA GLU A 179 9.64 -6.25 -27.77
C GLU A 179 8.84 -7.39 -28.40
N GLN A 180 7.98 -8.06 -27.62
CA GLN A 180 7.10 -9.12 -28.11
C GLN A 180 6.12 -8.61 -29.17
N ALA A 181 5.47 -7.47 -28.93
CA ALA A 181 4.58 -6.83 -29.89
C ALA A 181 5.31 -6.48 -31.20
N THR A 182 6.51 -5.90 -31.09
CA THR A 182 7.35 -5.52 -32.25
C THR A 182 7.80 -6.75 -33.05
N GLN A 183 8.17 -7.84 -32.37
CA GLN A 183 8.58 -9.09 -33.01
C GLN A 183 7.40 -9.79 -33.70
N SER A 184 6.22 -9.82 -33.08
CA SER A 184 5.00 -10.38 -33.66
C SER A 184 4.56 -9.62 -34.92
N LEU A 185 4.63 -8.28 -34.90
CA LEU A 185 4.37 -7.45 -36.08
C LEU A 185 5.36 -7.73 -37.23
N ARG A 186 6.63 -8.02 -36.93
CA ARG A 186 7.63 -8.40 -37.94
C ARG A 186 7.46 -9.84 -38.45
N GLY A 187 6.99 -10.75 -37.61
CA GLY A 187 6.75 -12.17 -37.96
C GLY A 187 5.43 -12.43 -38.69
N SER A 188 4.40 -11.59 -38.50
CA SER A 188 3.08 -11.73 -39.11
C SER A 188 3.05 -11.52 -40.64
N LEU A 189 4.18 -11.15 -41.26
CA LEU A 189 4.31 -11.06 -42.72
C LEU A 189 4.29 -12.43 -43.41
N SER A 190 4.26 -13.56 -42.67
CA SER A 190 4.38 -14.92 -43.23
C SER A 190 3.32 -15.94 -42.80
N SER A 191 2.39 -15.64 -41.88
CA SER A 191 1.31 -16.58 -41.53
C SER A 191 0.08 -15.87 -40.94
N SER A 192 -1.10 -16.18 -41.46
CA SER A 192 -2.32 -15.34 -41.32
C SER A 192 -3.41 -15.88 -40.37
N ASP A 193 -3.17 -16.92 -39.57
CA ASP A 193 -4.27 -17.64 -38.89
C ASP A 193 -4.15 -17.80 -37.36
N VAL A 194 -3.45 -16.90 -36.67
CA VAL A 194 -3.47 -16.86 -35.18
C VAL A 194 -4.02 -15.51 -34.71
N PRO A 195 -5.03 -15.47 -33.81
CA PRO A 195 -5.45 -14.22 -33.19
C PRO A 195 -4.24 -13.58 -32.49
N LEU A 196 -3.85 -12.39 -32.93
CA LEU A 196 -2.79 -11.62 -32.28
C LEU A 196 -3.21 -11.35 -30.82
N PRO A 197 -2.36 -11.66 -29.83
CA PRO A 197 -2.59 -11.25 -28.45
C PRO A 197 -2.76 -9.73 -28.37
N ASP A 198 -3.65 -9.25 -27.49
CA ASP A 198 -3.88 -7.81 -27.29
C ASP A 198 -2.76 -7.16 -26.46
N TYR A 199 -1.57 -7.15 -27.05
CA TYR A 199 -0.40 -6.50 -26.47
C TYR A 199 -0.63 -4.99 -26.26
N ALA A 200 -1.53 -4.38 -27.03
CA ALA A 200 -1.84 -2.96 -26.88
C ALA A 200 -2.60 -2.70 -25.57
N GLN A 201 -3.59 -3.53 -25.23
CA GLN A 201 -4.28 -3.44 -23.96
C GLN A 201 -3.34 -3.72 -22.77
N ASP A 202 -2.50 -4.75 -22.87
CA ASP A 202 -1.52 -5.07 -21.82
C ASP A 202 -0.52 -3.93 -21.59
N LEU A 203 -0.03 -3.30 -22.67
CA LEU A 203 0.85 -2.13 -22.59
C LEU A 203 0.13 -0.95 -21.96
N ASN A 204 -1.10 -0.65 -22.38
CA ASN A 204 -1.89 0.44 -21.81
C ASN A 204 -2.10 0.28 -20.31
N VAL A 205 -2.47 -0.92 -19.83
CA VAL A 205 -2.63 -1.19 -18.39
C VAL A 205 -1.32 -0.97 -17.63
N ILE A 206 -0.19 -1.43 -18.18
CA ILE A 206 1.13 -1.20 -17.56
C ILE A 206 1.44 0.30 -17.54
N GLU A 207 1.17 1.01 -18.63
CA GLU A 207 1.42 2.45 -18.74
C GLU A 207 0.57 3.27 -17.77
N GLU A 208 -0.70 2.92 -17.58
CA GLU A 208 -1.58 3.57 -16.60
C GLU A 208 -1.02 3.42 -15.18
N VAL A 209 -0.56 2.22 -14.81
CA VAL A 209 0.01 1.98 -13.48
C VAL A 209 1.35 2.72 -13.31
N ILE A 210 2.20 2.76 -14.34
CA ILE A 210 3.44 3.55 -14.34
C ILE A 210 3.14 5.04 -14.18
N ARG A 211 2.16 5.56 -14.93
CA ARG A 211 1.72 6.96 -14.88
C ARG A 211 1.24 7.31 -13.47
N MET A 212 0.39 6.47 -12.88
CA MET A 212 -0.09 6.64 -11.50
C MET A 212 1.08 6.73 -10.50
N MET A 213 2.13 5.90 -10.62
CA MET A 213 3.31 5.98 -9.75
C MET A 213 4.07 7.29 -9.91
N LEU A 214 4.26 7.74 -11.15
CA LEU A 214 4.92 9.01 -11.43
C LEU A 214 4.10 10.21 -10.93
N GLU A 215 2.77 10.13 -10.97
CA GLU A 215 1.87 11.14 -10.40
C GLU A 215 1.94 11.18 -8.87
N ILE A 216 2.02 10.03 -8.20
CA ILE A 216 2.24 9.95 -6.74
C ILE A 216 3.57 10.60 -6.36
N ILE A 217 4.66 10.26 -7.07
CA ILE A 217 5.97 10.89 -6.85
C ILE A 217 5.85 12.40 -7.05
N ASN A 218 5.19 12.85 -8.11
CA ASN A 218 4.98 14.27 -8.39
C ASN A 218 4.19 15.00 -7.30
N SER A 219 3.17 14.36 -6.74
CA SER A 219 2.42 14.91 -5.61
C SER A 219 3.35 15.12 -4.41
N CYS A 220 4.20 14.14 -4.10
CA CYS A 220 5.20 14.26 -3.04
C CYS A 220 6.20 15.40 -3.30
N LEU A 221 6.68 15.53 -4.54
CA LEU A 221 7.62 16.60 -4.94
C LEU A 221 7.00 18.00 -4.86
N THR A 222 5.72 18.13 -5.16
CA THR A 222 5.04 19.43 -5.22
C THR A 222 4.56 19.88 -3.84
N ASN A 223 3.99 18.95 -3.06
CA ASN A 223 3.27 19.27 -1.81
C ASN A 223 4.12 19.05 -0.56
N SER A 224 5.00 18.04 -0.56
CA SER A 224 5.58 17.52 0.68
C SER A 224 7.10 17.34 0.64
N LEU A 225 7.79 17.94 -0.34
CA LEU A 225 9.22 17.70 -0.56
C LEU A 225 10.11 17.98 0.66
N HIS A 226 9.79 19.03 1.42
CA HIS A 226 10.50 19.45 2.62
C HIS A 226 10.39 18.45 3.77
N HIS A 227 9.34 17.64 3.78
CA HIS A 227 9.16 16.56 4.74
C HIS A 227 9.77 15.23 4.27
N ASN A 228 10.20 15.13 3.01
CA ASN A 228 10.58 13.86 2.39
C ASN A 228 11.99 13.88 1.76
N PRO A 229 13.06 14.16 2.53
CA PRO A 229 14.43 14.14 2.00
C PRO A 229 14.86 12.75 1.51
N ASN A 230 14.34 11.67 2.11
CA ASN A 230 14.62 10.30 1.70
C ASN A 230 14.09 9.97 0.31
N LEU A 231 12.96 10.58 -0.11
CA LEU A 231 12.46 10.45 -1.48
C LEU A 231 13.44 11.07 -2.48
N VAL A 232 13.96 12.27 -2.19
CA VAL A 232 14.96 12.92 -3.05
C VAL A 232 16.23 12.08 -3.13
N TYR A 233 16.70 11.56 -2.00
CA TYR A 233 17.84 10.65 -1.95
C TYR A 233 17.61 9.43 -2.86
N ALA A 234 16.45 8.79 -2.76
CA ALA A 234 16.10 7.62 -3.57
C ALA A 234 16.00 7.95 -5.07
N LEU A 235 15.42 9.09 -5.45
CA LEU A 235 15.37 9.57 -6.84
C LEU A 235 16.76 9.80 -7.42
N LEU A 236 17.69 10.36 -6.63
CA LEU A 236 19.08 10.57 -7.05
C LEU A 236 19.82 9.23 -7.21
N TYR A 237 19.66 8.32 -6.25
CA TYR A 237 20.30 7.02 -6.26
C TYR A 237 19.79 6.11 -7.40
N LYS A 238 18.52 6.24 -7.78
CA LYS A 238 17.86 5.43 -8.82
C LYS A 238 17.54 6.21 -10.10
N ARG A 239 18.24 7.32 -10.37
CA ARG A 239 17.95 8.23 -11.50
C ARG A 239 17.88 7.53 -12.86
N ASP A 240 18.67 6.47 -13.04
CA ASP A 240 18.77 5.74 -14.30
C ASP A 240 17.46 5.01 -14.66
N LEU A 241 16.60 4.70 -13.68
CA LEU A 241 15.28 4.09 -13.92
C LEU A 241 14.35 4.99 -14.74
N PHE A 242 14.55 6.30 -14.65
CA PHE A 242 13.64 7.29 -15.21
C PHE A 242 14.00 7.71 -16.64
N GLU A 243 15.21 7.43 -17.11
CA GLU A 243 15.72 7.99 -18.37
C GLU A 243 14.91 7.55 -19.59
N GLN A 244 14.48 6.28 -19.61
CA GLN A 244 13.71 5.72 -20.72
C GLN A 244 12.33 6.36 -20.90
N PHE A 245 11.79 7.00 -19.85
CA PHE A 245 10.46 7.62 -19.88
C PHE A 245 10.50 9.09 -20.29
N ARG A 246 11.68 9.71 -20.34
CA ARG A 246 11.84 11.13 -20.70
C ARG A 246 11.33 11.44 -22.11
N THR A 247 11.49 10.49 -23.04
CA THR A 247 11.10 10.65 -24.45
C THR A 247 9.79 9.95 -24.77
N HIS A 248 9.16 9.28 -23.81
CA HIS A 248 7.95 8.51 -24.04
C HIS A 248 6.73 9.44 -24.07
N PRO A 249 5.88 9.40 -25.11
CA PRO A 249 4.74 10.31 -25.25
C PRO A 249 3.79 10.28 -24.04
N SER A 250 3.54 9.08 -23.49
CA SER A 250 2.68 8.88 -22.32
C SER A 250 3.28 9.35 -20.99
N PHE A 251 4.52 9.83 -20.91
CA PHE A 251 5.15 10.18 -19.61
C PHE A 251 5.96 11.48 -19.61
N GLN A 252 6.36 11.97 -20.79
CA GLN A 252 7.22 13.16 -20.93
C GLN A 252 6.72 14.36 -20.11
N ASP A 253 5.40 14.56 -20.03
CA ASP A 253 4.79 15.68 -19.33
C ASP A 253 4.88 15.57 -17.80
N ILE A 254 4.97 14.35 -17.25
CA ILE A 254 5.09 14.06 -15.81
C ILE A 254 6.57 14.01 -15.38
N MET A 255 7.47 13.67 -16.29
CA MET A 255 8.91 13.55 -16.03
C MET A 255 9.59 14.88 -15.72
N GLN A 256 9.04 16.01 -16.19
CA GLN A 256 9.65 17.34 -16.06
C GLN A 256 10.04 17.71 -14.62
N ASN A 257 9.16 17.48 -13.65
CA ASN A 257 9.42 17.80 -12.24
C ASN A 257 10.49 16.88 -11.63
N ILE A 258 10.46 15.59 -11.98
CA ILE A 258 11.42 14.60 -11.49
C ILE A 258 12.82 14.95 -12.00
N ASP A 259 12.95 15.26 -13.30
CA ASP A 259 14.21 15.69 -13.89
C ASP A 259 14.72 17.00 -13.29
N LEU A 260 13.84 17.96 -13.01
CA LEU A 260 14.22 19.22 -12.35
C LEU A 260 14.83 18.95 -10.97
N VAL A 261 14.16 18.14 -10.15
CA VAL A 261 14.62 17.79 -8.80
C VAL A 261 15.93 17.03 -8.86
N ILE A 262 16.03 15.98 -9.69
CA ILE A 262 17.27 15.20 -9.86
C ILE A 262 18.42 16.11 -10.32
N THR A 263 18.20 16.96 -11.32
CA THR A 263 19.23 17.86 -11.86
C THR A 263 19.70 18.87 -10.82
N PHE A 264 18.76 19.49 -10.11
CA PHE A 264 19.06 20.50 -9.09
C PHE A 264 19.93 19.91 -7.97
N PHE A 265 19.52 18.77 -7.39
CA PHE A 265 20.27 18.17 -6.30
C PHE A 265 21.56 17.49 -6.77
N SER A 266 21.60 16.92 -7.98
CA SER A 266 22.85 16.40 -8.57
C SER A 266 23.91 17.50 -8.68
N SER A 267 23.54 18.70 -9.13
CA SER A 267 24.46 19.84 -9.21
C SER A 267 24.99 20.25 -7.84
N ARG A 268 24.14 20.25 -6.81
CA ARG A 268 24.56 20.58 -5.43
C ARG A 268 25.48 19.53 -4.82
N LEU A 269 25.25 18.25 -5.10
CA LEU A 269 26.13 17.17 -4.65
C LEU A 269 27.50 17.27 -5.33
N LEU A 270 27.54 17.56 -6.63
CA LEU A 270 28.80 17.80 -7.34
C LEU A 270 29.59 18.98 -6.75
N GLN A 271 28.91 20.04 -6.32
CA GLN A 271 29.55 21.19 -5.64
C GLN A 271 30.08 20.83 -4.24
N ALA A 272 29.51 19.82 -3.59
CA ALA A 272 29.89 19.43 -2.23
C ALA A 272 31.11 18.49 -2.16
N GLY A 273 31.53 17.91 -3.29
CA GLY A 273 32.71 17.04 -3.38
C GLY A 273 32.39 15.57 -3.69
N ALA A 274 33.45 14.77 -3.90
CA ALA A 274 33.34 13.39 -4.40
C ALA A 274 33.09 12.32 -3.34
N GLU A 275 33.46 12.56 -2.08
CA GLU A 275 33.26 11.62 -0.96
C GLU A 275 32.17 12.16 -0.03
N LEU A 276 30.93 11.76 -0.28
CA LEU A 276 29.77 12.15 0.53
C LEU A 276 29.23 10.92 1.26
N SER A 277 29.18 10.99 2.60
CA SER A 277 28.45 10.01 3.41
C SER A 277 26.93 10.18 3.22
N VAL A 278 26.14 9.17 3.59
CA VAL A 278 24.68 9.23 3.48
C VAL A 278 24.11 10.39 4.30
N GLU A 279 24.62 10.61 5.50
CA GLU A 279 24.24 11.72 6.39
C GLU A 279 24.52 13.05 5.71
N ARG A 280 25.69 13.18 5.08
CA ARG A 280 26.08 14.40 4.39
C ARG A 280 25.20 14.68 3.18
N VAL A 281 24.86 13.65 2.40
CA VAL A 281 23.92 13.78 1.27
C VAL A 281 22.55 14.25 1.78
N LEU A 282 22.02 13.65 2.85
CA LEU A 282 20.73 14.04 3.42
C LEU A 282 20.73 15.46 3.98
N GLU A 283 21.82 15.92 4.59
CA GLU A 283 21.98 17.32 5.00
C GLU A 283 21.94 18.28 3.80
N ILE A 284 22.67 17.98 2.72
CA ILE A 284 22.68 18.79 1.50
C ILE A 284 21.28 18.85 0.90
N ILE A 285 20.55 17.73 0.90
CA ILE A 285 19.16 17.67 0.46
C ILE A 285 18.29 18.58 1.34
N LYS A 286 18.31 18.41 2.66
CA LYS A 286 17.51 19.20 3.61
C LYS A 286 17.75 20.71 3.44
N GLN A 287 19.02 21.12 3.28
CA GLN A 287 19.37 22.52 3.02
C GLN A 287 18.94 23.00 1.63
N GLY A 288 19.06 22.13 0.62
CA GLY A 288 18.77 22.47 -0.78
C GLY A 288 17.28 22.62 -1.08
N VAL A 289 16.37 21.97 -0.33
CA VAL A 289 14.92 22.09 -0.58
C VAL A 289 14.41 23.53 -0.49
N VAL A 290 15.00 24.35 0.38
CA VAL A 290 14.62 25.77 0.51
C VAL A 290 14.99 26.58 -0.74
N ALA A 291 16.08 26.21 -1.41
CA ALA A 291 16.58 26.87 -2.60
C ALA A 291 16.03 26.29 -3.91
N LEU A 292 15.22 25.22 -3.85
CA LEU A 292 14.60 24.63 -5.03
C LEU A 292 13.59 25.62 -5.64
N PRO A 293 13.62 25.89 -6.95
CA PRO A 293 12.65 26.76 -7.61
C PRO A 293 11.29 26.06 -7.74
N LYS A 294 10.51 26.07 -6.66
CA LYS A 294 9.19 25.40 -6.58
C LYS A 294 8.17 25.97 -7.57
N ASP A 295 8.35 27.21 -8.01
CA ASP A 295 7.56 27.87 -9.05
C ASP A 295 7.67 27.18 -10.42
N ARG A 296 8.77 26.46 -10.66
CA ARG A 296 9.00 25.70 -11.89
C ARG A 296 8.44 24.29 -11.85
N LEU A 297 7.95 23.83 -10.69
CA LEU A 297 7.29 22.54 -10.58
C LEU A 297 5.88 22.66 -11.16
N LYS A 298 5.62 21.87 -12.20
CA LYS A 298 4.31 21.74 -12.80
C LYS A 298 3.34 21.18 -11.77
N LYS A 299 2.21 21.83 -11.58
CA LYS A 299 1.12 21.34 -10.73
C LYS A 299 0.29 20.35 -11.53
N PHE A 300 0.09 19.17 -10.98
CA PHE A 300 -0.84 18.18 -11.50
C PHE A 300 -2.16 18.28 -10.71
N PRO A 301 -3.30 17.87 -11.31
CA PRO A 301 -4.55 17.74 -10.57
C PRO A 301 -4.32 16.89 -9.31
N GLU A 302 -4.94 17.26 -8.21
CA GLU A 302 -4.89 16.42 -7.02
C GLU A 302 -5.52 15.06 -7.36
N LEU A 303 -4.80 13.97 -7.08
CA LEU A 303 -5.28 12.59 -7.13
C LEU A 303 -6.40 12.43 -6.08
N LYS A 304 -7.57 12.98 -6.38
CA LYS A 304 -8.80 12.78 -5.63
C LYS A 304 -9.59 11.73 -6.37
N PHE A 305 -9.61 10.53 -5.80
CA PHE A 305 -10.60 9.52 -6.16
C PHE A 305 -11.95 9.97 -5.60
N LYS A 306 -12.57 10.92 -6.29
CA LYS A 306 -13.97 11.27 -6.04
C LYS A 306 -14.79 10.18 -6.70
N TYR A 307 -15.79 9.67 -5.98
CA TYR A 307 -16.85 8.88 -6.60
C TYR A 307 -17.38 9.69 -7.78
N VAL A 308 -17.19 9.18 -8.99
CA VAL A 308 -17.84 9.71 -10.17
C VAL A 308 -19.25 9.16 -10.08
N GLU A 309 -20.20 10.04 -9.71
CA GLU A 309 -21.60 9.73 -9.90
C GLU A 309 -21.76 9.40 -11.39
N GLU A 310 -22.27 8.21 -11.69
CA GLU A 310 -22.66 7.84 -13.05
C GLU A 310 -23.55 8.94 -13.62
N GLU A 311 -23.42 9.26 -14.90
CA GLU A 311 -24.18 10.38 -15.48
C GLU A 311 -25.69 10.11 -15.48
N GLN A 312 -26.09 8.84 -15.45
CA GLN A 312 -27.49 8.39 -15.50
C GLN A 312 -27.76 7.28 -14.46
N PRO A 313 -27.70 7.57 -13.15
CA PRO A 313 -27.93 6.57 -12.10
C PRO A 313 -29.35 5.99 -12.14
N GLU A 314 -30.30 6.69 -12.78
CA GLU A 314 -31.67 6.26 -13.06
C GLU A 314 -31.79 5.03 -13.97
N GLU A 315 -30.81 4.76 -14.83
CA GLU A 315 -30.88 3.62 -15.75
C GLU A 315 -30.66 2.29 -15.03
N PHE A 316 -29.83 2.27 -13.98
CA PHE A 316 -29.43 1.04 -13.31
C PHE A 316 -29.49 1.10 -11.79
N PHE A 317 -28.82 2.05 -11.17
CA PHE A 317 -28.64 2.09 -9.72
C PHE A 317 -29.96 2.35 -8.98
N ILE A 318 -30.75 3.32 -9.45
CA ILE A 318 -32.02 3.66 -8.84
C ILE A 318 -33.03 2.48 -8.96
N PRO A 319 -33.25 1.87 -10.15
CA PRO A 319 -34.10 0.67 -10.27
C PRO A 319 -33.62 -0.49 -9.40
N TYR A 320 -32.31 -0.75 -9.37
CA TYR A 320 -31.74 -1.85 -8.60
C TYR A 320 -31.94 -1.65 -7.09
N VAL A 321 -31.62 -0.47 -6.55
CA VAL A 321 -31.80 -0.18 -5.11
C VAL A 321 -33.28 -0.28 -4.71
N TRP A 322 -34.19 0.24 -5.53
CA TRP A 322 -35.62 0.11 -5.27
C TRP A 322 -36.10 -1.34 -5.34
N SER A 323 -35.56 -2.15 -6.25
CA SER A 323 -35.87 -3.58 -6.29
C SER A 323 -35.42 -4.28 -4.99
N LEU A 324 -34.27 -3.91 -4.42
CA LEU A 324 -33.79 -4.46 -3.16
C LEU A 324 -34.67 -4.02 -1.99
N VAL A 325 -35.04 -2.73 -1.93
CA VAL A 325 -35.93 -2.19 -0.89
C VAL A 325 -37.30 -2.87 -0.96
N TYR A 326 -37.89 -3.01 -2.15
CA TYR A 326 -39.18 -3.68 -2.34
C TYR A 326 -39.14 -5.15 -1.90
N ASN A 327 -38.09 -5.88 -2.29
CA ASN A 327 -37.98 -7.32 -2.01
C ASN A 327 -37.50 -7.65 -0.58
N SER A 328 -36.75 -6.74 0.05
CA SER A 328 -35.99 -7.05 1.29
C SER A 328 -36.45 -6.25 2.51
N ALA A 329 -37.24 -5.19 2.35
CA ALA A 329 -37.69 -4.39 3.49
C ALA A 329 -38.80 -5.11 4.28
N VAL A 330 -38.38 -5.88 5.28
CA VAL A 330 -39.28 -6.53 6.23
C VAL A 330 -39.99 -5.46 7.07
N GLY A 331 -41.32 -5.40 6.97
CA GLY A 331 -42.16 -4.52 7.79
C GLY A 331 -42.77 -3.30 7.08
N LEU A 332 -42.35 -3.01 5.84
CA LEU A 332 -42.98 -2.00 4.99
C LEU A 332 -43.89 -2.69 3.97
N ARG A 333 -45.20 -2.37 3.99
CA ARG A 333 -46.16 -2.89 3.01
C ARG A 333 -46.28 -1.90 1.86
N TRP A 334 -45.59 -2.19 0.76
CA TRP A 334 -45.70 -1.41 -0.47
C TRP A 334 -46.91 -1.89 -1.29
N ASN A 335 -47.69 -0.97 -1.86
CA ASN A 335 -48.72 -1.33 -2.84
C ASN A 335 -48.08 -1.40 -4.24
N PRO A 336 -47.97 -2.57 -4.87
CA PRO A 336 -47.26 -2.71 -6.14
C PRO A 336 -47.91 -1.91 -7.29
N GLN A 337 -49.21 -1.60 -7.18
CA GLN A 337 -49.95 -0.85 -8.20
C GLN A 337 -49.64 0.66 -8.18
N ASP A 338 -49.16 1.16 -7.05
CA ASP A 338 -48.85 2.58 -6.86
C ASP A 338 -47.33 2.87 -6.95
N ILE A 339 -46.50 1.82 -7.09
CA ILE A 339 -45.07 1.96 -7.29
C ILE A 339 -44.79 2.04 -8.80
N GLN A 340 -44.57 3.25 -9.29
CA GLN A 340 -43.96 3.46 -10.59
C GLN A 340 -42.45 3.45 -10.44
N LEU A 341 -41.83 2.26 -10.56
CA LEU A 341 -40.41 2.22 -10.89
C LEU A 341 -40.30 2.59 -12.37
N PHE A 342 -39.47 3.60 -12.63
CA PHE A 342 -39.27 4.33 -13.88
C PHE A 342 -39.62 3.54 -15.15
N THR A 343 -40.28 4.24 -16.09
CA THR A 343 -40.79 3.72 -17.35
C THR A 343 -39.77 2.82 -18.04
N VAL A 344 -40.15 1.57 -18.29
CA VAL A 344 -39.51 0.76 -19.33
C VAL A 344 -39.69 1.55 -20.63
N ASP A 345 -38.58 1.88 -21.29
CA ASP A 345 -38.61 2.54 -22.59
C ASP A 345 -39.64 1.86 -23.47
N SER A 346 -40.60 2.66 -23.94
CA SER A 346 -41.54 2.23 -24.95
C SER A 346 -40.82 2.33 -26.28
N ASP A 347 -40.31 1.19 -26.77
CA ASP A 347 -40.12 0.92 -28.20
C ASP A 347 -40.93 -0.32 -28.60
#